data_AF-A0A346M874-F1
#
_entry.id   AF-A0A346M874-F1
#
_cell.length_a   1.000
_cell.length_b   1.000
_cell.length_c   1.000
_cell.angle_alpha   90.00
_cell.angle_beta   90.00
_cell.angle_gamma   90.00
#
_symmetry.space_group_name_H-M   'P 1'
#
loop_
_entity.id
_entity.type
_entity.pdbx_description
1 polymer ?
#
loop_
_entity_poly.entity_id
_entity_poly.type
_entity_poly.pdbx_seq_one_letter_code
_entity_poly.pdbx_strand_id
1 'polypeptide(L)'
;MGRFGEVGESLMEMGELVVSLTECSAHAAYLAAVETPGAQPAMPGLVDRYKVTRCRHEVEHGCGVLKTTPLADMSPQLLLEVSQNMSKNLKFLTDACVLASEKSKDKFAKEQFKLSVKCMSTSASALLACVKEVKTSPSELTRN
;
A
#
# COMPACT_ATOMS: atom_id res chain seq x y z
N MET A 1 4.64 17.11 33.38
CA MET A 1 5.16 16.38 32.19
C MET A 1 4.18 16.59 31.05
N GLY A 2 4.65 16.75 29.81
CA GLY A 2 3.78 16.93 28.64
C GLY A 2 3.07 15.62 28.24
N ARG A 3 1.83 15.72 27.75
CA ARG A 3 1.01 14.58 27.28
C ARG A 3 1.42 14.15 25.86
N PHE A 4 2.70 13.86 25.65
CA PHE A 4 3.26 13.67 24.30
C PHE A 4 2.68 12.48 23.52
N GLY A 5 2.29 11.40 24.22
CA GLY A 5 1.64 10.25 23.58
C GLY A 5 0.30 10.62 22.92
N GLU A 6 -0.54 11.34 23.65
CA GLU A 6 -1.84 11.80 23.13
C GLU A 6 -1.70 12.83 22.00
N VAL A 7 -0.67 13.67 22.07
CA VAL A 7 -0.32 14.56 20.96
C VAL A 7 0.05 13.73 19.72
N GLY A 8 0.80 12.64 19.89
CA GLY A 8 1.13 11.71 18.81
C GLY A 8 -0.10 11.07 18.16
N GLU A 9 -1.02 10.55 18.98
CA GLU A 9 -2.28 9.97 18.49
C GLU A 9 -3.13 11.01 17.75
N SER A 10 -3.29 12.20 18.33
CA SER A 10 -4.03 13.31 17.72
C SER A 10 -3.44 13.74 16.38
N LEU A 11 -2.10 13.73 16.26
CA LEU A 11 -1.41 14.05 15.01
C LEU A 11 -1.63 12.96 13.95
N MET A 12 -1.68 11.68 14.34
CA MET A 12 -1.99 10.58 13.43
C MET A 12 -3.41 10.70 12.89
N GLU A 13 -4.40 10.92 13.76
CA GLU A 13 -5.80 11.13 13.37
C GLU A 13 -5.97 12.35 12.46
N MET A 14 -5.30 13.46 12.79
CA MET A 14 -5.30 14.65 11.95
C MET A 14 -4.68 14.38 10.57
N GLY A 15 -3.62 13.56 10.52
CA GLY A 15 -3.01 13.12 9.27
C GLY A 15 -4.00 12.36 8.37
N GLU A 16 -4.72 11.40 8.94
CA GLU A 16 -5.76 10.65 8.22
C GLU A 16 -6.90 11.57 7.74
N LEU A 17 -7.32 12.52 8.58
CA LEU A 17 -8.35 13.50 8.24
C LEU A 17 -7.92 14.38 7.07
N VAL A 18 -6.67 14.86 7.04
CA VAL A 18 -6.15 15.69 5.95
C VAL A 18 -6.07 14.90 4.65
N VAL A 19 -5.69 13.62 4.69
CA VAL A 19 -5.72 12.73 3.52
C VAL A 19 -7.14 12.61 2.99
N SER A 20 -8.11 12.32 3.86
CA SER A 20 -9.53 12.20 3.47
C SER A 20 -10.09 13.50 2.89
N LEU A 21 -9.81 14.64 3.54
CA LEU A 21 -10.20 15.96 3.05
C LEU A 21 -9.62 16.22 1.65
N THR A 22 -8.37 15.84 1.41
CA THR A 22 -7.70 16.02 0.11
C THR A 22 -8.35 15.17 -0.97
N GLU A 23 -8.63 13.90 -0.68
CA GLU A 23 -9.32 12.99 -1.60
C GLU A 23 -10.72 13.50 -1.97
N CYS A 24 -11.50 13.92 -0.96
CA CYS A 24 -12.84 14.50 -1.15
C CYS A 24 -12.79 15.81 -1.95
N SER A 25 -11.84 16.69 -1.64
CA SER A 25 -11.68 17.97 -2.33
C SER A 25 -11.31 17.78 -3.80
N ALA A 26 -10.37 16.86 -4.09
CA ALA A 26 -9.99 16.53 -5.46
C ALA A 26 -11.18 15.95 -6.25
N HIS A 27 -12.00 15.10 -5.62
CA HIS A 27 -13.18 14.55 -6.25
C HIS A 27 -14.27 15.61 -6.48
N ALA A 28 -14.54 16.48 -5.51
CA ALA A 28 -15.50 17.57 -5.64
C ALA A 28 -15.08 18.55 -6.76
N ALA A 29 -13.79 18.86 -6.88
CA ALA A 29 -13.25 19.66 -7.96
C ALA A 29 -13.45 18.99 -9.33
N TYR A 30 -13.22 17.68 -9.43
CA TYR A 30 -13.51 16.92 -10.65
C TYR A 30 -15.00 17.00 -11.03
N LEU A 31 -15.90 16.79 -10.07
CA LEU A 31 -17.35 16.86 -10.31
C LEU A 31 -17.76 18.26 -10.80
N ALA A 32 -17.30 19.32 -10.13
CA ALA A 32 -17.57 20.69 -10.57
C ALA A 32 -17.05 20.98 -11.99
N ALA A 33 -15.88 20.41 -12.35
CA ALA A 33 -15.31 20.58 -13.68
C ALA A 33 -16.13 19.88 -14.77
N VAL A 34 -16.61 18.66 -14.54
CA VAL A 34 -17.39 17.91 -15.55
C VAL A 34 -18.82 18.45 -15.75
N GLU A 35 -19.36 19.18 -14.78
CA GLU A 35 -20.64 19.89 -14.93
C GLU A 35 -20.56 21.12 -15.88
N THR A 36 -19.35 21.53 -16.27
CA THR A 36 -19.17 22.66 -17.19
C THR A 36 -19.68 22.29 -18.60
N PRO A 37 -20.55 23.09 -19.24
CA PRO A 37 -21.03 22.81 -20.59
C PRO A 37 -19.88 22.59 -21.59
N GLY A 38 -19.95 21.48 -22.32
CA GLY A 38 -18.91 21.09 -23.29
C GLY A 38 -17.74 20.29 -22.68
N ALA A 39 -17.67 20.14 -21.35
CA ALA A 39 -16.73 19.22 -20.73
C ALA A 39 -17.03 17.76 -21.11
N GLN A 40 -16.00 16.93 -21.13
CA GLN A 40 -16.11 15.49 -21.36
C GLN A 40 -15.61 14.75 -20.13
N PRO A 41 -16.36 13.77 -19.60
CA PRO A 41 -15.95 13.03 -18.41
C PRO A 41 -14.70 12.20 -18.67
N ALA A 42 -13.91 11.98 -17.63
CA ALA A 42 -12.74 11.11 -17.72
C ALA A 42 -13.16 9.64 -17.91
N MET A 43 -12.42 8.93 -18.76
CA MET A 43 -12.58 7.49 -18.93
C MET A 43 -11.72 6.74 -17.91
N PRO A 44 -12.29 5.83 -17.11
CA PRO A 44 -11.52 5.07 -16.14
C PRO A 44 -10.53 4.14 -16.84
N GLY A 45 -9.30 4.09 -16.32
CA GLY A 45 -8.30 3.11 -16.73
C GLY A 45 -8.62 1.70 -16.20
N LEU A 46 -7.73 0.75 -16.48
CA LEU A 46 -7.85 -0.63 -15.97
C LEU A 46 -7.69 -0.70 -14.45
N VAL A 47 -6.94 0.23 -13.87
CA VAL A 47 -6.72 0.39 -12.43
C VAL A 47 -6.88 1.84 -12.01
N ASP A 48 -7.23 2.05 -10.74
CA ASP A 48 -7.14 3.37 -10.11
C ASP A 48 -5.66 3.70 -9.87
N ARG A 49 -5.12 4.62 -10.70
CA ARG A 49 -3.70 5.00 -10.66
C ARG A 49 -3.29 5.56 -9.30
N TYR A 50 -4.14 6.33 -8.64
CA TYR A 50 -3.84 6.93 -7.34
C TYR A 50 -3.66 5.83 -6.29
N LYS A 51 -4.64 4.92 -6.18
CA LYS A 51 -4.62 3.87 -5.15
C LYS A 51 -3.46 2.89 -5.34
N VAL A 52 -3.19 2.44 -6.57
CA VAL A 52 -2.05 1.53 -6.81
C VAL A 52 -0.70 2.21 -6.56
N THR A 53 -0.59 3.51 -6.83
CA THR A 53 0.64 4.28 -6.55
C THR A 53 0.86 4.41 -5.04
N ARG A 54 -0.21 4.68 -4.28
CA ARG A 54 -0.17 4.70 -2.82
C ARG A 54 0.22 3.35 -2.24
N CYS A 55 -0.40 2.25 -2.70
CA CYS A 55 -0.05 0.91 -2.22
C CYS A 55 1.41 0.53 -2.53
N ARG A 56 1.93 0.91 -3.71
CA ARG A 56 3.34 0.73 -4.04
C ARG A 56 4.24 1.47 -3.03
N HIS A 57 3.93 2.74 -2.75
CA HIS A 57 4.68 3.55 -1.80
C HIS A 57 4.68 2.92 -0.40
N GLU A 58 3.52 2.47 0.09
CA GLU A 58 3.41 1.81 1.40
C GLU A 58 4.24 0.52 1.50
N VAL A 59 4.25 -0.29 0.44
CA VAL A 59 5.08 -1.51 0.38
C VAL A 59 6.56 -1.17 0.36
N GLU A 60 6.98 -0.19 -0.45
CA GLU A 60 8.37 0.29 -0.50
C GLU A 60 8.81 0.86 0.85
N HIS A 61 7.95 1.63 1.51
CA HIS A 61 8.18 2.15 2.85
C HIS A 61 8.33 1.02 3.87
N GLY A 62 7.43 0.03 3.88
CA GLY A 62 7.53 -1.13 4.77
C GLY A 62 8.83 -1.92 4.56
N CYS A 63 9.22 -2.16 3.30
CA CYS A 63 10.52 -2.76 2.99
C CYS A 63 11.70 -1.88 3.43
N GLY A 64 11.57 -0.55 3.33
CA GLY A 64 12.53 0.42 3.84
C GLY A 64 12.72 0.27 5.35
N VAL A 65 11.63 0.25 6.11
CA VAL A 65 11.62 0.04 7.57
C VAL A 65 12.33 -1.27 7.93
N LEU A 66 12.01 -2.38 7.26
CA LEU A 66 12.67 -3.67 7.50
C LEU A 66 14.18 -3.61 7.24
N LYS A 67 14.60 -2.85 6.23
CA LYS A 67 16.01 -2.73 5.85
C LYS A 67 16.81 -1.87 6.83
N THR A 68 16.26 -0.71 7.19
CA THR A 68 16.98 0.30 7.96
C THR A 68 16.92 0.10 9.46
N THR A 69 15.86 -0.53 9.98
CA THR A 69 15.70 -0.74 11.43
C THR A 69 16.80 -1.65 11.97
N PRO A 70 17.60 -1.23 12.96
CA PRO A 70 18.58 -2.09 13.62
C PRO A 70 17.91 -3.29 14.29
N LEU A 71 18.61 -4.43 14.39
CA LEU A 71 18.07 -5.62 15.06
C LEU A 71 17.61 -5.34 16.50
N ALA A 72 18.32 -4.47 17.23
CA ALA A 72 17.97 -4.06 18.59
C ALA A 72 16.61 -3.35 18.69
N ASP A 73 16.17 -2.70 17.60
CA ASP A 73 14.92 -1.93 17.52
C ASP A 73 13.80 -2.70 16.79
N MET A 74 14.09 -3.89 16.26
CA MET A 74 13.12 -4.76 15.59
C MET A 74 12.20 -5.48 16.60
N SER A 75 11.35 -4.71 17.26
CA SER A 75 10.37 -5.26 18.20
C SER A 75 9.34 -6.20 17.52
N PRO A 76 8.81 -7.21 18.23
CA PRO A 76 7.75 -8.08 17.70
C PRO A 76 6.49 -7.31 17.24
N GLN A 77 6.21 -6.16 17.85
CA GLN A 77 5.11 -5.26 17.50
C GLN A 77 5.38 -4.58 16.16
N LEU A 78 6.58 -4.01 15.96
CA LEU A 78 6.97 -3.39 14.70
C LEU A 78 6.90 -4.39 13.54
N LEU A 79 7.46 -5.59 13.72
CA LEU A 79 7.44 -6.63 12.68
C LEU A 79 6.01 -7.06 12.33
N LEU A 80 5.11 -7.10 13.33
CA LEU A 80 3.70 -7.40 13.10
C LEU A 80 3.00 -6.27 12.32
N GLU A 81 3.19 -5.03 12.73
CA GLU A 81 2.59 -3.85 12.10
C GLU A 81 3.02 -3.73 10.64
N VAL A 82 4.32 -3.82 10.36
CA VAL A 82 4.86 -3.76 8.99
C VAL A 82 4.31 -4.91 8.15
N SER A 83 4.25 -6.14 8.69
CA SER A 83 3.70 -7.30 7.99
C SER A 83 2.21 -7.13 7.66
N GLN A 84 1.43 -6.59 8.59
CA GLN A 84 0.00 -6.34 8.39
C GLN A 84 -0.24 -5.25 7.35
N ASN A 85 0.48 -4.12 7.44
CA ASN A 85 0.35 -3.04 6.45
C ASN A 85 0.76 -3.52 5.05
N MET A 86 1.86 -4.27 4.95
CA MET A 86 2.31 -4.84 3.67
C MET A 86 1.26 -5.81 3.10
N SER A 87 0.73 -6.72 3.93
CA SER A 87 -0.31 -7.67 3.50
C SER A 87 -1.58 -6.97 3.02
N LYS A 88 -2.02 -5.91 3.71
CA LYS A 88 -3.18 -5.08 3.32
C LYS A 88 -2.97 -4.45 1.94
N ASN A 89 -1.81 -3.83 1.70
CA ASN A 89 -1.49 -3.19 0.43
C ASN A 89 -1.34 -4.19 -0.71
N LEU A 90 -0.69 -5.33 -0.46
CA LEU A 90 -0.55 -6.40 -1.44
C LEU A 90 -1.89 -7.05 -1.82
N LYS A 91 -2.80 -7.20 -0.84
CA LYS A 91 -4.18 -7.63 -1.13
C LYS A 91 -4.87 -6.65 -2.06
N PHE A 92 -4.79 -5.35 -1.77
CA PHE A 92 -5.37 -4.33 -2.64
C PHE A 92 -4.80 -4.40 -4.07
N LEU A 93 -3.48 -4.49 -4.21
CA LEU A 93 -2.82 -4.64 -5.52
C LEU A 93 -3.25 -5.91 -6.25
N THR A 94 -3.44 -7.02 -5.51
CA THR A 94 -3.93 -8.28 -6.07
C THR A 94 -5.33 -8.13 -6.64
N ASP A 95 -6.25 -7.60 -5.82
CA ASP A 95 -7.66 -7.40 -6.22
C ASP A 95 -7.75 -6.43 -7.42
N ALA A 96 -6.93 -5.36 -7.43
CA ALA A 96 -6.85 -4.42 -8.55
C ALA A 96 -6.36 -5.08 -9.85
N CYS A 97 -5.31 -5.90 -9.79
CA CYS A 97 -4.77 -6.60 -10.95
C CYS A 97 -5.74 -7.69 -11.48
N VAL A 98 -6.45 -8.38 -10.60
CA VAL A 98 -7.49 -9.35 -10.99
C VAL A 98 -8.60 -8.64 -11.78
N LEU A 99 -9.14 -7.55 -11.24
CA LEU A 99 -10.16 -6.75 -11.92
C LEU A 99 -9.65 -6.17 -13.25
N ALA A 100 -8.40 -5.72 -13.30
CA ALA A 100 -7.78 -5.21 -14.52
C ALA A 100 -7.63 -6.29 -15.60
N SER A 101 -7.24 -7.52 -15.21
CA SER A 101 -7.19 -8.68 -16.10
C SER A 101 -8.58 -9.00 -16.66
N GLU A 102 -9.62 -8.98 -15.84
CA GLU A 102 -10.99 -9.27 -16.29
C GLU A 102 -11.50 -8.23 -17.29
N LYS A 103 -11.24 -6.94 -17.03
CA LYS A 103 -11.68 -5.81 -17.86
C LYS A 103 -10.87 -5.62 -19.15
N SER A 104 -9.63 -6.11 -19.20
CA SER A 104 -8.78 -5.95 -20.38
C SER A 104 -9.41 -6.64 -21.60
N LYS A 105 -9.26 -6.05 -22.79
CA LYS A 105 -9.61 -6.68 -24.07
C LYS A 105 -8.39 -7.30 -24.77
N ASP A 106 -7.19 -6.89 -24.38
CA ASP A 106 -5.95 -7.41 -24.92
C ASP A 106 -5.52 -8.68 -24.18
N LYS A 107 -5.33 -9.77 -24.94
CA LYS A 107 -4.93 -11.08 -24.40
C LYS A 107 -3.58 -11.00 -23.69
N PHE A 108 -2.63 -10.22 -24.21
CA PHE A 108 -1.33 -10.08 -23.57
C PHE A 108 -1.45 -9.41 -22.21
N ALA A 109 -2.13 -8.26 -22.12
CA ALA A 109 -2.37 -7.56 -20.87
C ALA A 109 -3.09 -8.42 -19.82
N LYS A 110 -4.08 -9.25 -20.22
CA LYS A 110 -4.74 -10.20 -19.31
C LYS A 110 -3.73 -11.12 -18.63
N GLU A 111 -2.91 -11.78 -19.42
CA GLU A 111 -1.91 -12.72 -18.89
C GLU A 111 -0.83 -11.98 -18.10
N GLN A 112 -0.44 -10.76 -18.52
CA GLN A 112 0.55 -9.97 -17.81
C GLN A 112 0.09 -9.56 -16.41
N PHE A 113 -1.19 -9.22 -16.21
CA PHE A 113 -1.73 -8.96 -14.86
C PHE A 113 -1.69 -10.20 -13.97
N LYS A 114 -2.06 -11.38 -14.51
CA LYS A 114 -2.00 -12.65 -13.76
C LYS A 114 -0.57 -13.02 -13.37
N LEU A 115 0.37 -12.89 -14.30
CA LEU A 115 1.79 -13.13 -14.04
C LEU A 115 2.35 -12.15 -13.00
N SER A 116 1.94 -10.89 -13.06
CA SER A 116 2.32 -9.87 -12.07
C SER A 116 1.82 -10.22 -10.67
N VAL A 117 0.56 -10.66 -10.54
CA VAL A 117 0.00 -11.15 -9.27
C VAL A 117 0.78 -12.36 -8.74
N LYS A 118 1.11 -13.32 -9.61
CA LYS A 118 1.89 -14.50 -9.21
C LYS A 118 3.29 -14.14 -8.73
N CYS A 119 3.98 -13.25 -9.44
CA CYS A 119 5.29 -12.74 -9.04
C CYS A 119 5.20 -12.05 -7.67
N MET A 120 4.27 -11.11 -7.54
CA MET A 120 4.05 -10.33 -6.31
C MET A 120 3.73 -11.22 -5.10
N SER A 121 2.80 -12.17 -5.22
CA SER A 121 2.42 -13.04 -4.11
C SER A 121 3.53 -14.00 -3.68
N THR A 122 4.31 -14.51 -4.65
CA THR A 122 5.46 -15.38 -4.37
C THR A 122 6.55 -14.63 -3.61
N SER A 123 6.92 -13.42 -4.08
CA SER A 123 7.90 -12.57 -3.42
C SER A 123 7.46 -12.14 -2.02
N ALA A 124 6.19 -11.76 -1.86
CA ALA A 124 5.64 -11.38 -0.57
C ALA A 124 5.66 -12.53 0.43
N SER A 125 5.29 -13.74 0.00
CA SER A 125 5.30 -14.92 0.87
C SER A 125 6.71 -15.25 1.38
N ALA A 126 7.71 -15.15 0.50
CA ALA A 126 9.11 -15.35 0.87
C ALA A 126 9.56 -14.30 1.90
N LEU A 127 9.27 -13.01 1.65
CA LEU A 127 9.65 -11.94 2.56
C LEU A 127 8.96 -12.07 3.93
N LEU A 128 7.66 -12.34 3.97
CA LEU A 128 6.92 -12.51 5.23
C LEU A 128 7.38 -13.73 6.02
N ALA A 129 7.88 -14.77 5.35
CA ALA A 129 8.53 -15.91 6.02
C ALA A 129 9.84 -15.48 6.70
N CYS A 130 10.67 -14.67 6.03
CA CYS A 130 11.88 -14.09 6.63
C CYS A 130 11.54 -13.19 7.83
N VAL A 131 10.54 -12.31 7.70
CA VAL A 131 10.09 -11.44 8.80
C VAL A 131 9.61 -12.26 10.00
N LYS A 132 8.90 -13.36 9.74
CA LYS A 132 8.50 -14.30 10.81
C LYS A 132 9.70 -14.94 11.48
N GLU A 133 10.72 -15.35 10.73
CA GLU A 133 11.95 -15.93 11.27
C GLU A 133 12.72 -14.93 12.13
N VAL A 134 12.86 -13.66 11.70
CA VAL A 134 13.44 -12.59 12.54
C VAL A 134 12.69 -12.45 13.85
N LYS A 135 11.35 -12.51 13.81
CA LYS A 135 10.50 -12.41 14.99
C LYS A 135 10.68 -13.58 15.97
N THR A 136 10.86 -14.81 15.48
CA THR A 136 10.99 -16.01 16.33
C THR A 136 12.42 -16.27 16.79
N SER A 137 13.39 -15.91 15.96
CA SER A 137 14.82 -16.22 16.12
C SER A 137 15.65 -14.97 15.76
N PRO A 138 15.58 -13.89 16.57
CA PRO A 138 16.25 -12.63 16.23
C PRO A 138 17.76 -12.77 16.22
N SER A 139 18.38 -12.53 15.06
CA SER A 139 19.82 -12.56 14.86
C SER A 139 20.21 -11.69 13.66
N GLU A 140 21.48 -11.28 13.57
CA GLU A 140 21.96 -10.57 12.38
C GLU A 140 21.87 -11.45 11.11
N LEU A 141 21.92 -12.78 11.26
CA LEU A 141 21.73 -13.70 10.14
C LEU A 141 20.28 -13.67 9.63
N THR A 142 19.29 -13.68 10.52
CA THR A 142 17.88 -13.68 10.12
C THR A 142 17.44 -12.30 9.61
N ARG A 143 18.14 -11.23 9.99
CA ARG A 143 17.93 -9.85 9.55
C ARG A 143 18.50 -9.52 8.16
N ASN A 144 19.56 -10.22 7.73
CA ASN A 144 20.23 -10.02 6.43
C ASN A 144 19.68 -10.97 5.34
#